data_AF-A0A2D7LV24-F1
#
_entry.id   AF-A0A2D7LV24-F1
#
_cell.length_a   1.000
_cell.length_b   1.000
_cell.length_c   1.000
_cell.angle_alpha   90.00
_cell.angle_beta   90.00
_cell.angle_gamma   90.00
#
_symmetry.space_group_name_H-M   'P 1'
#
loop_
_entity.id
_entity.type
_entity.pdbx_description
1 polymer ?
#
loop_
_entity_poly.entity_id
_entity_poly.type
_entity_poly.pdbx_seq_one_letter_code
_entity_poly.pdbx_strand_id
1 'polypeptide(L)'
;MGRGYASMRQHQTGFSLIEMLAVVFVVVLLTSLVSLNVGSGSSEINRENKVREVAALLGYALTEAELSGTDHGLLIHRLDGFDGSYGGLWLRRYDQGWAEPLSLNNAFEDLLFESGVELELRLEEQPPIDFEVLEEDTNPPPQIILFAGGEVTPGELDWIDERSGDLLYTLRWDLFGRMIFLPKGIEPDDAFDD
;
A
#
# COMPACT_ATOMS: atom_id res chain seq x y z
N MET A 1 48.91 77.32 -11.56
CA MET A 1 47.57 76.70 -11.40
C MET A 1 47.66 75.23 -11.78
N GLY A 2 47.30 74.33 -10.87
CA GLY A 2 47.39 72.88 -11.08
C GLY A 2 46.06 72.19 -11.35
N ARG A 3 46.13 70.91 -11.72
CA ARG A 3 45.26 69.83 -11.25
C ARG A 3 45.82 68.49 -11.75
N GLY A 4 46.33 67.68 -10.83
CA GLY A 4 46.56 66.26 -11.05
C GLY A 4 45.23 65.52 -10.92
N TYR A 5 44.91 64.68 -11.91
CA TYR A 5 43.78 63.77 -11.83
C TYR A 5 44.19 62.56 -10.98
N ALA A 6 43.59 62.44 -9.80
CA ALA A 6 43.71 61.24 -8.98
C ALA A 6 42.87 60.12 -9.61
N SER A 7 43.55 59.10 -10.14
CA SER A 7 42.92 57.85 -10.60
C SER A 7 42.55 57.01 -9.38
N MET A 8 41.24 56.78 -9.16
CA MET A 8 40.77 55.82 -8.17
C MET A 8 40.97 54.40 -8.70
N ARG A 9 41.93 53.68 -8.13
CA ARG A 9 42.07 52.23 -8.33
C ARG A 9 40.97 51.51 -7.54
N GLN A 10 39.98 50.97 -8.25
CA GLN A 10 39.09 49.95 -7.71
C GLN A 10 39.92 48.73 -7.33
N HIS A 11 39.99 48.43 -6.04
CA HIS A 11 40.56 47.18 -5.55
C HIS A 11 39.51 46.09 -5.75
N GLN A 12 39.69 45.26 -6.78
CA GLN A 12 38.97 43.99 -6.88
C GLN A 12 39.55 43.07 -5.80
N THR A 13 38.79 42.85 -4.73
CA THR A 13 39.08 41.80 -3.76
C THR A 13 38.66 40.47 -4.38
N GLY A 14 39.65 39.67 -4.79
CA GLY A 14 39.44 38.28 -5.16
C GLY A 14 39.09 37.44 -3.92
N PHE A 15 38.20 36.48 -4.09
CA PHE A 15 37.72 35.58 -3.03
C PHE A 15 38.86 34.72 -2.46
N SER A 16 38.86 34.54 -1.14
CA SER A 16 39.83 33.68 -0.45
C SER A 16 39.47 32.20 -0.59
N LEU A 17 40.47 31.32 -0.55
CA LEU A 17 40.29 29.87 -0.64
C LEU A 17 39.39 29.31 0.47
N ILE A 18 39.45 29.92 1.67
CA ILE A 18 38.60 29.55 2.81
C ILE A 18 37.13 29.95 2.61
N GLU A 19 36.89 31.02 1.84
CA GLU A 19 35.56 31.55 1.58
C GLU A 19 34.84 30.65 0.58
N MET A 20 35.56 30.17 -0.45
CA MET A 20 35.04 29.16 -1.37
C MET A 20 34.71 27.85 -0.64
N LEU A 21 35.59 27.41 0.28
CA LEU A 21 35.35 26.21 1.10
C LEU A 21 34.12 26.37 2.00
N ALA A 22 33.95 27.53 2.64
CA ALA A 22 32.80 27.84 3.48
C ALA A 22 31.50 27.87 2.66
N VAL A 23 31.51 28.46 1.46
CA VAL A 23 30.36 28.48 0.56
C VAL A 23 29.95 27.07 0.15
N VAL A 24 30.91 26.23 -0.25
CA VAL A 24 30.63 24.82 -0.61
C VAL A 24 30.09 24.05 0.60
N PHE A 25 30.66 24.26 1.80
CA PHE A 25 30.19 23.62 3.03
C PHE A 25 28.75 24.02 3.37
N VAL A 26 28.42 25.31 3.27
CA VAL A 26 27.04 25.80 3.50
C VAL A 26 26.09 25.24 2.44
N VAL A 27 26.48 25.20 1.16
CA VAL A 27 25.65 24.59 0.11
C VAL A 27 25.40 23.11 0.40
N VAL A 28 26.42 22.33 0.79
CA VAL A 28 26.27 20.92 1.15
C VAL A 28 25.35 20.74 2.37
N LEU A 29 25.48 21.58 3.39
CA LEU A 29 24.60 21.57 4.56
C LEU A 29 23.16 21.93 4.19
N LEU A 30 22.95 22.95 3.36
CA LEU A 30 21.63 23.36 2.91
C LEU A 30 20.97 22.31 2.00
N THR A 31 21.75 21.64 1.14
CA THR A 31 21.24 20.53 0.32
C THR A 31 20.87 19.30 1.16
N SER A 32 21.49 19.12 2.33
CA SER A 32 21.22 17.99 3.23
C SER A 32 19.84 18.07 3.90
N LEU A 33 19.16 19.22 3.85
CA LEU A 33 17.82 19.44 4.41
C LEU A 33 16.69 19.34 3.37
N VAL A 34 17.00 19.04 2.11
CA VAL A 34 15.99 18.92 1.06
C VAL A 34 15.44 17.49 1.04
N SER A 35 14.64 17.15 2.06
CA SER A 35 13.66 16.06 1.93
C SER A 35 12.46 16.63 1.17
N LEU A 36 12.45 16.44 -0.15
CA LEU A 36 11.33 16.79 -0.99
C LEU A 36 10.12 15.94 -0.59
N ASN A 37 9.18 16.56 0.12
CA ASN A 37 7.88 16.02 0.51
C ASN A 37 6.94 15.92 -0.73
N VAL A 38 7.40 15.22 -1.77
CA VAL A 38 6.73 15.10 -3.09
C VAL A 38 6.11 13.69 -3.27
N GLY A 39 6.25 12.80 -2.28
CA GLY A 39 5.76 11.42 -2.36
C GLY A 39 4.44 11.11 -1.66
N SER A 40 3.92 11.98 -0.77
CA SER A 40 2.77 11.62 0.08
C SER A 40 1.45 11.57 -0.68
N GLY A 41 1.13 12.59 -1.49
CA GLY A 41 -0.17 12.67 -2.17
C GLY A 41 -0.38 11.57 -3.23
N SER A 42 0.65 11.20 -4.00
CA SER A 42 0.54 10.13 -4.98
C SER A 42 0.53 8.73 -4.34
N SER A 43 1.29 8.53 -3.25
CA SER A 43 1.28 7.26 -2.51
C SER A 43 -0.05 7.06 -1.78
N GLU A 44 -0.59 8.10 -1.16
CA GLU A 44 -1.90 8.05 -0.51
C GLU A 44 -3.04 7.69 -1.49
N ILE A 45 -3.06 8.32 -2.67
CA ILE A 45 -4.01 7.99 -3.75
C ILE A 45 -3.82 6.55 -4.23
N ASN A 46 -2.58 6.08 -4.40
CA ASN A 46 -2.31 4.71 -4.83
C ASN A 46 -2.79 3.68 -3.80
N ARG A 47 -2.59 3.94 -2.50
CA ARG A 47 -3.12 3.08 -1.42
C ARG A 47 -4.62 3.04 -1.41
N GLU A 48 -5.28 4.19 -1.43
CA GLU A 48 -6.74 4.25 -1.46
C GLU A 48 -7.29 3.47 -2.67
N ASN A 49 -6.68 3.66 -3.85
CA ASN A 49 -7.06 2.90 -5.05
C ASN A 49 -6.87 1.40 -4.84
N LYS A 50 -5.79 0.96 -4.20
CA LYS A 50 -5.54 -0.46 -3.89
C LYS A 50 -6.62 -1.02 -2.95
N VAL A 51 -7.03 -0.28 -1.91
CA VAL A 51 -8.12 -0.73 -1.03
C VAL A 51 -9.43 -0.89 -1.80
N ARG A 52 -9.76 0.09 -2.66
CA ARG A 52 -10.96 0.05 -3.50
C ARG A 52 -10.91 -1.08 -4.54
N GLU A 53 -9.74 -1.37 -5.08
CA GLU A 53 -9.49 -2.49 -5.99
C GLU A 53 -9.74 -3.82 -5.30
N VAL A 54 -9.20 -4.03 -4.09
CA VAL A 54 -9.47 -5.25 -3.30
C VAL A 54 -10.98 -5.41 -3.04
N ALA A 55 -11.66 -4.34 -2.65
CA ALA A 55 -13.12 -4.38 -2.44
C ALA A 55 -13.89 -4.77 -3.72
N ALA A 56 -13.53 -4.15 -4.85
CA ALA A 56 -14.16 -4.46 -6.13
C ALA A 56 -13.93 -5.91 -6.56
N LEU A 57 -12.71 -6.43 -6.36
CA LEU A 57 -12.35 -7.80 -6.72
C LEU A 57 -12.99 -8.84 -5.80
N LEU A 58 -13.10 -8.57 -4.49
CA LEU A 58 -13.87 -9.43 -3.59
C LEU A 58 -15.35 -9.47 -4.00
N GLY A 59 -15.96 -8.34 -4.35
CA GLY A 59 -17.34 -8.31 -4.83
C GLY A 59 -17.52 -9.05 -6.17
N TYR A 60 -16.54 -8.91 -7.06
CA TYR A 60 -16.51 -9.66 -8.32
C TYR A 60 -16.36 -11.17 -8.08
N ALA A 61 -15.44 -11.58 -7.20
CA ALA A 61 -15.24 -12.98 -6.82
C ALA A 61 -16.48 -13.61 -6.19
N LEU A 62 -17.25 -12.86 -5.40
CA LEU A 62 -18.49 -13.35 -4.80
C LEU A 62 -19.53 -13.64 -5.87
N THR A 63 -19.67 -12.71 -6.82
CA THR A 63 -20.55 -12.85 -7.97
C THR A 63 -20.13 -14.06 -8.82
N GLU A 64 -18.83 -14.24 -9.05
CA GLU A 64 -18.31 -15.40 -9.79
C GLU A 64 -18.56 -16.71 -9.04
N ALA A 65 -18.43 -16.74 -7.71
CA ALA A 65 -18.72 -17.91 -6.90
C ALA A 65 -20.19 -18.34 -7.03
N GLU A 66 -21.12 -17.39 -6.96
CA GLU A 66 -22.55 -17.62 -7.18
C GLU A 66 -22.84 -18.13 -8.60
N LEU A 67 -22.27 -17.49 -9.62
CA LEU A 67 -22.52 -17.84 -11.03
C LEU A 67 -21.95 -19.22 -11.41
N SER A 68 -20.74 -19.51 -10.95
CA SER A 68 -20.05 -20.77 -11.23
C SER A 68 -20.51 -21.92 -10.33
N GLY A 69 -21.26 -21.62 -9.27
CA GLY A 69 -21.66 -22.59 -8.25
C GLY A 69 -20.47 -23.22 -7.52
N THR A 70 -19.32 -22.53 -7.47
CA THR A 70 -18.08 -23.04 -6.90
C THR A 70 -17.47 -22.01 -5.96
N ASP A 71 -16.96 -22.44 -4.81
CA ASP A 71 -16.28 -21.54 -3.87
C ASP A 71 -15.03 -20.94 -4.50
N HIS A 72 -14.84 -19.64 -4.28
CA HIS A 72 -13.63 -18.90 -4.61
C HIS A 72 -12.99 -18.37 -3.34
N GLY A 73 -11.76 -17.90 -3.42
CA GLY A 73 -11.09 -17.32 -2.27
C GLY A 73 -9.88 -16.49 -2.62
N LEU A 74 -9.54 -15.59 -1.70
CA LEU A 74 -8.33 -14.81 -1.72
C LEU A 74 -7.39 -15.30 -0.64
N LEU A 75 -6.20 -15.73 -1.06
CA LEU A 75 -5.09 -16.10 -0.20
C LEU A 75 -4.10 -14.94 -0.15
N ILE A 76 -3.98 -14.27 0.99
CA ILE A 76 -2.95 -13.26 1.23
C ILE A 76 -1.74 -13.95 1.85
N HIS A 77 -0.56 -13.60 1.37
CA HIS A 77 0.70 -14.18 1.83
C HIS A 77 1.83 -13.15 1.82
N ARG A 78 2.91 -13.47 2.53
CA ARG A 78 4.14 -12.68 2.46
C ARG A 78 4.91 -13.04 1.19
N LEU A 79 5.47 -12.03 0.52
CA LEU A 79 6.37 -12.24 -0.62
C LEU A 79 7.79 -12.48 -0.13
N ASP A 80 8.50 -13.37 -0.82
CA ASP A 80 9.93 -13.57 -0.59
C ASP A 80 10.72 -12.34 -1.08
N GLY A 81 11.26 -11.55 -0.15
CA GLY A 81 11.94 -10.29 -0.47
C GLY A 81 12.44 -9.52 0.75
N PHE A 82 13.27 -8.50 0.50
CA PHE A 82 13.81 -7.63 1.55
C PHE A 82 12.85 -6.53 2.01
N ASP A 83 11.79 -6.26 1.25
CA ASP A 83 10.89 -5.13 1.47
C ASP A 83 9.63 -5.49 2.28
N GLY A 84 9.46 -6.77 2.64
CA GLY A 84 8.36 -7.22 3.48
C GLY A 84 6.98 -7.13 2.84
N SER A 85 6.90 -7.00 1.51
CA SER A 85 5.65 -6.85 0.76
C SER A 85 4.74 -8.08 0.84
N TYR A 86 3.46 -7.89 0.51
CA TYR A 86 2.45 -8.94 0.50
C TYR A 86 1.93 -9.19 -0.92
N GLY A 87 1.53 -10.45 -1.16
CA GLY A 87 0.86 -10.90 -2.37
C GLY A 87 -0.54 -11.42 -2.05
N GLY A 88 -1.42 -11.41 -3.04
CA GLY A 88 -2.74 -12.03 -2.96
C GLY A 88 -2.99 -12.93 -4.17
N LEU A 89 -3.24 -14.21 -3.91
CA LEU A 89 -3.55 -15.21 -4.92
C LEU A 89 -5.04 -15.52 -4.91
N TRP A 90 -5.66 -15.47 -6.09
CA TRP A 90 -7.04 -15.92 -6.27
C TRP A 90 -7.06 -17.43 -6.47
N LEU A 91 -7.90 -18.11 -5.70
CA LEU A 91 -8.05 -19.55 -5.74
C LEU A 91 -9.52 -19.92 -5.96
N ARG A 92 -9.73 -21.01 -6.69
CA ARG A 92 -11.02 -21.66 -6.86
C ARG A 92 -10.97 -23.06 -6.26
N ARG A 93 -12.08 -23.48 -5.69
CA ARG A 93 -12.23 -24.83 -5.15
C ARG A 93 -12.52 -25.85 -6.25
N TYR A 94 -11.71 -26.89 -6.32
CA TYR A 94 -11.91 -28.06 -7.18
C TYR A 94 -12.01 -29.33 -6.33
N ASP A 95 -12.34 -30.45 -6.96
CA ASP A 95 -12.43 -31.76 -6.28
C ASP A 95 -11.09 -32.15 -5.63
N GLN A 96 -9.97 -31.81 -6.28
CA GLN A 96 -8.61 -32.07 -5.77
C GLN A 96 -8.10 -31.04 -4.73
N GLY A 97 -8.88 -30.01 -4.40
CA GLY A 97 -8.47 -28.93 -3.49
C GLY A 97 -8.52 -27.55 -4.16
N TRP A 98 -7.81 -26.60 -3.57
CA TRP A 98 -7.74 -25.23 -4.08
C TRP A 98 -6.67 -25.11 -5.15
N ALA A 99 -6.97 -24.36 -6.22
CA ALA A 99 -6.03 -24.04 -7.27
C ALA A 99 -6.43 -22.73 -7.95
N GLU A 100 -5.53 -22.13 -8.71
CA GLU A 100 -5.82 -20.94 -9.51
C GLU A 100 -7.06 -21.16 -10.41
N PRO A 101 -7.98 -20.19 -10.49
CA PRO A 101 -9.12 -20.27 -11.39
C PRO A 101 -8.66 -20.41 -12.84
N LEU A 102 -9.21 -21.41 -13.53
CA LEU A 102 -9.10 -21.55 -14.99
C LEU A 102 -9.98 -20.50 -15.70
N SER A 103 -9.75 -19.21 -15.46
CA SER A 103 -10.53 -18.12 -16.04
C SER A 103 -9.96 -17.67 -17.39
N LEU A 104 -10.85 -17.29 -18.31
CA LEU A 104 -10.48 -16.63 -19.58
C LEU A 104 -10.43 -15.10 -19.45
N ASN A 105 -10.89 -14.56 -18.32
CA ASN A 105 -10.81 -13.14 -18.02
C ASN A 105 -9.60 -12.84 -17.15
N ASN A 106 -9.05 -11.64 -17.29
CA ASN A 106 -7.89 -11.17 -16.55
C ASN A 106 -8.29 -10.44 -15.26
N ALA A 107 -9.49 -10.72 -14.73
CA ALA A 107 -9.96 -10.08 -13.51
C ALA A 107 -9.25 -10.64 -12.25
N PHE A 108 -8.83 -11.91 -12.30
CA PHE A 108 -8.09 -12.57 -11.24
C PHE A 108 -6.58 -12.57 -11.51
N GLU A 109 -6.03 -11.40 -11.83
CA GLU A 109 -4.58 -11.21 -11.75
C GLU A 109 -4.16 -11.17 -10.28
N ASP A 110 -2.94 -11.64 -10.01
CA ASP A 110 -2.37 -11.64 -8.66
C ASP A 110 -2.31 -10.21 -8.10
N LEU A 111 -2.72 -10.09 -6.85
CA LEU A 111 -2.64 -8.84 -6.12
C LEU A 111 -1.23 -8.62 -5.60
N LEU A 112 -0.71 -7.42 -5.84
CA LEU A 112 0.49 -6.93 -5.18
C LEU A 112 0.12 -5.74 -4.30
N PHE A 113 0.54 -5.82 -3.05
CA PHE A 113 0.43 -4.74 -2.09
C PHE A 113 1.75 -3.96 -2.08
N GLU A 114 1.68 -2.64 -1.97
CA GLU A 114 2.89 -1.80 -1.96
C GLU A 114 3.73 -2.06 -0.70
N SER A 115 5.04 -1.76 -0.76
CA SER A 115 5.91 -1.84 0.40
C SER A 115 5.69 -0.64 1.35
N GLY A 116 6.12 -0.80 2.61
CA GLY A 116 5.96 0.23 3.64
C GLY A 116 4.56 0.29 4.26
N VAL A 117 3.71 -0.71 3.96
CA VAL A 117 2.48 -0.97 4.71
C VAL A 117 2.53 -2.36 5.32
N GLU A 118 2.09 -2.46 6.57
CA GLU A 118 1.79 -3.71 7.23
C GLU A 118 0.30 -4.02 7.02
N LEU A 119 0.00 -5.26 6.64
CA LEU A 119 -1.37 -5.75 6.51
C LEU A 119 -1.75 -6.56 7.73
N GLU A 120 -2.94 -6.29 8.27
CA GLU A 120 -3.54 -7.10 9.33
C GLU A 120 -4.92 -7.59 8.88
N LEU A 121 -5.10 -8.90 8.79
CA LEU A 121 -6.38 -9.55 8.49
C LEU A 121 -7.00 -10.11 9.76
N ARG A 122 -8.21 -9.65 10.08
CA ARG A 122 -9.03 -10.17 11.17
C ARG A 122 -10.30 -10.77 10.60
N LEU A 123 -10.51 -12.06 10.87
CA LEU A 123 -11.69 -12.79 10.47
C LEU A 123 -12.53 -13.13 11.69
N GLU A 124 -13.85 -13.03 11.57
CA GLU A 124 -14.75 -13.35 12.67
C GLU A 124 -14.56 -14.80 13.14
N GLU A 125 -14.56 -14.99 14.46
CA GLU A 125 -14.38 -16.31 15.11
C GLU A 125 -13.04 -17.02 14.82
N GLN A 126 -12.05 -16.31 14.28
CA GLN A 126 -10.71 -16.84 14.02
C GLN A 126 -9.64 -16.04 14.79
N PRO A 127 -8.52 -16.68 15.17
CA PRO A 127 -7.38 -15.94 15.70
C PRO A 127 -6.82 -15.00 14.62
N PRO A 128 -6.06 -13.95 15.02
CA PRO A 128 -5.33 -13.13 14.07
C PRO A 128 -4.48 -13.99 13.14
N ILE A 129 -4.48 -13.64 11.85
CA ILE A 129 -3.75 -14.36 10.82
C ILE A 129 -2.33 -13.81 10.74
N ASP A 130 -1.34 -14.69 10.83
CA ASP A 130 0.05 -14.37 10.49
C ASP A 130 0.29 -14.78 9.03
N PHE A 131 0.76 -13.84 8.21
CA PHE A 131 0.99 -14.08 6.79
C PHE A 131 2.34 -14.74 6.58
N GLU A 132 2.30 -16.01 6.20
CA GLU A 132 3.50 -16.79 5.88
C GLU A 132 3.90 -16.62 4.42
N VAL A 133 5.17 -16.94 4.11
CA VAL A 133 5.63 -17.09 2.73
C VAL A 133 5.09 -18.41 2.19
N LEU A 134 4.54 -18.40 0.97
CA LEU A 134 4.04 -19.62 0.35
C LEU A 134 5.18 -20.52 -0.11
N GLU A 135 5.09 -21.80 0.22
CA GLU A 135 5.95 -22.82 -0.38
C GLU A 135 5.58 -22.99 -1.86
N GLU A 136 6.59 -23.13 -2.72
CA GLU A 136 6.37 -23.41 -4.15
C GLU A 136 5.47 -24.65 -4.34
N ASP A 137 4.60 -24.58 -5.35
CA ASP A 137 3.64 -25.65 -5.71
C ASP A 137 2.59 -26.00 -4.61
N THR A 138 2.40 -25.15 -3.61
CA THR A 138 1.34 -25.32 -2.59
C THR A 138 0.22 -24.30 -2.73
N ASN A 139 -1.03 -24.78 -2.67
CA ASN A 139 -2.24 -23.95 -2.65
C ASN A 139 -3.02 -24.26 -1.38
N PRO A 140 -2.64 -23.69 -0.22
CA PRO A 140 -3.41 -23.85 1.00
C PRO A 140 -4.81 -23.24 0.84
N PRO A 141 -5.78 -23.63 1.68
CA PRO A 141 -7.07 -22.97 1.71
C PRO A 141 -6.90 -21.45 1.90
N PRO A 142 -7.56 -20.62 1.08
CA PRO A 142 -7.51 -19.17 1.22
C PRO A 142 -8.14 -18.72 2.54
N GLN A 143 -7.66 -17.62 3.12
CA GLN A 143 -8.21 -17.10 4.38
C GLN A 143 -9.59 -16.49 4.16
N ILE A 144 -9.76 -15.72 3.08
CA ILE A 144 -11.03 -15.09 2.73
C ILE A 144 -11.74 -15.99 1.71
N ILE A 145 -12.75 -16.72 2.15
CA ILE A 145 -13.54 -17.61 1.29
C ILE A 145 -14.84 -16.92 0.87
N LEU A 146 -15.14 -16.98 -0.42
CA LEU A 146 -16.36 -16.52 -1.06
C LEU A 146 -17.14 -17.76 -1.52
N PHE A 147 -18.20 -18.07 -0.79
CA PHE A 147 -18.97 -19.28 -0.95
C PHE A 147 -19.93 -19.16 -2.13
N ALA A 148 -20.15 -20.27 -2.83
CA ALA A 148 -21.10 -20.34 -3.95
C ALA A 148 -22.56 -19.98 -3.55
N GLY A 149 -22.86 -19.95 -2.26
CA GLY A 149 -24.15 -19.52 -1.71
C GLY A 149 -24.36 -17.99 -1.65
N GLY A 150 -23.36 -17.19 -2.03
CA GLY A 150 -23.41 -15.73 -1.91
C GLY A 150 -22.98 -15.21 -0.54
N GLU A 151 -22.28 -16.04 0.24
CA GLU A 151 -21.70 -15.68 1.54
C GLU A 151 -20.20 -15.46 1.40
N VAL A 152 -19.61 -14.64 2.28
CA VAL A 152 -18.16 -14.48 2.40
C VAL A 152 -17.75 -14.61 3.86
N THR A 153 -16.55 -15.12 4.13
CA THR A 153 -15.99 -15.19 5.48
C THR A 153 -15.91 -13.77 6.07
N PRO A 154 -16.68 -13.42 7.11
CA PRO A 154 -16.75 -12.03 7.58
C PRO A 154 -15.42 -11.57 8.19
N GLY A 155 -15.09 -10.29 8.02
CA GLY A 155 -13.85 -9.77 8.57
C GLY A 155 -13.48 -8.37 8.08
N GLU A 156 -12.23 -8.02 8.35
CA GLU A 156 -11.64 -6.75 7.96
C GLU A 156 -10.15 -6.88 7.66
N LEU A 157 -9.69 -6.06 6.73
CA LEU A 157 -8.30 -5.93 6.32
C LEU A 157 -7.84 -4.50 6.58
N ASP A 158 -6.78 -4.36 7.36
CA ASP A 158 -6.17 -3.07 7.69
C ASP A 158 -4.90 -2.85 6.89
N TRP A 159 -4.69 -1.59 6.49
CA TRP A 159 -3.42 -1.07 5.99
C TRP A 159 -2.83 -0.16 7.04
N ILE A 160 -1.70 -0.54 7.60
CA ILE A 160 -1.00 0.18 8.67
C ILE A 160 0.32 0.71 8.09
N ASP A 161 0.68 1.97 8.36
CA ASP A 161 1.98 2.50 7.95
C ASP A 161 3.09 1.79 8.75
N GLU A 162 4.00 1.08 8.08
CA GLU A 162 5.02 0.26 8.75
C GLU A 162 5.99 1.11 9.59
N ARG A 163 6.15 2.41 9.25
CA ARG A 163 7.10 3.30 9.93
C ARG A 163 6.47 4.01 11.12
N SER A 164 5.24 4.51 11.00
CA SER A 164 4.58 5.23 12.10
C SER A 164 3.69 4.35 12.96
N GLY A 165 3.22 3.20 12.44
CA GLY A 165 2.20 2.37 13.06
C GLY A 165 0.79 2.97 12.95
N ASP A 166 0.60 4.01 12.14
CA ASP A 166 -0.70 4.63 11.97
C ASP A 166 -1.61 3.75 11.11
N LEU A 167 -2.84 3.51 11.58
CA LEU A 167 -3.88 2.90 10.75
C LEU A 167 -4.24 3.87 9.62
N LEU A 168 -4.03 3.46 8.38
CA LEU A 168 -4.29 4.27 7.19
C LEU A 168 -5.70 4.03 6.67
N TYR A 169 -6.08 2.76 6.53
CA TYR A 169 -7.37 2.35 5.98
C TYR A 169 -7.80 1.02 6.58
N THR A 170 -9.11 0.86 6.77
CA THR A 170 -9.75 -0.42 7.03
C THR A 170 -10.76 -0.70 5.91
N LEU A 171 -10.68 -1.88 5.32
CA LEU A 171 -11.75 -2.44 4.50
C LEU A 171 -12.46 -3.50 5.34
N ARG A 172 -13.72 -3.25 5.71
CA ARG A 172 -14.53 -4.16 6.50
C ARG A 172 -15.65 -4.74 5.64
N TRP A 173 -15.95 -6.02 5.81
CA TRP A 173 -17.04 -6.68 5.12
C TRP A 173 -17.78 -7.65 6.04
N ASP A 174 -19.07 -7.82 5.78
CA ASP A 174 -19.88 -8.79 6.50
C ASP A 174 -20.12 -10.08 5.70
N LEU A 175 -20.86 -11.01 6.30
CA LEU A 175 -21.22 -12.31 5.71
C LEU A 175 -21.84 -12.21 4.32
N PHE A 176 -22.51 -11.10 3.99
CA PHE A 176 -23.21 -10.91 2.72
C PHE A 176 -22.39 -10.12 1.71
N GLY A 177 -21.10 -9.89 1.98
CA GLY A 177 -20.21 -9.15 1.09
C GLY A 177 -20.50 -7.65 1.04
N ARG A 178 -21.23 -7.09 2.02
CA ARG A 178 -21.41 -5.64 2.11
C ARG A 178 -20.13 -5.04 2.67
N MET A 179 -19.46 -4.24 1.85
CA MET A 179 -18.15 -3.69 2.20
C MET A 179 -18.24 -2.21 2.58
N ILE A 180 -17.48 -1.83 3.59
CA ILE A 180 -17.34 -0.45 4.06
C ILE A 180 -15.86 -0.10 4.03
N PHE A 181 -15.56 1.02 3.37
CA PHE A 181 -14.22 1.60 3.34
C PHE A 181 -14.11 2.69 4.41
N LEU A 182 -13.13 2.56 5.30
CA LEU A 182 -12.94 3.42 6.48
C LEU A 182 -11.53 4.04 6.47
N PRO A 183 -11.37 5.30 6.02
CA PRO A 183 -10.12 6.03 6.19
C PRO A 183 -9.76 6.14 7.67
N LYS A 184 -8.55 5.71 8.03
CA LYS A 184 -8.04 5.65 9.41
C LYS A 184 -8.93 4.85 10.38
N GLY A 185 -9.77 3.95 9.86
CA GLY A 185 -10.75 3.21 10.66
C GLY A 185 -11.92 4.06 11.19
N ILE A 186 -12.09 5.29 10.72
CA ILE A 186 -13.15 6.20 11.19
C ILE A 186 -14.41 5.98 10.35
N GLU A 187 -15.57 5.85 11.01
CA GLU A 187 -16.84 5.72 10.31
C GLU A 187 -17.21 7.02 9.57
N PRO A 188 -17.86 6.93 8.40
CA PRO A 188 -18.19 8.12 7.60
C PRO A 188 -19.00 9.17 8.35
N ASP A 189 -19.85 8.73 9.30
CA ASP A 189 -20.70 9.61 10.09
C ASP A 189 -19.91 10.35 11.20
N ASP A 190 -18.82 9.76 11.69
CA ASP A 190 -17.94 10.35 12.71
C ASP A 190 -16.88 11.29 12.09
N ALA A 191 -16.65 11.22 10.78
CA ALA A 191 -15.63 12.00 10.08
C ALA A 191 -15.98 13.49 9.91
N PHE A 192 -17.23 13.90 10.20
CA PHE A 192 -17.71 15.28 10.03
C PHE A 192 -17.90 16.03 11.36
N ASP A 193 -17.56 15.42 12.49
CA ASP A 193 -17.80 15.98 13.84
C ASP A 193 -16.58 16.73 14.44
N ASP A 194 -15.55 17.04 13.64
CA ASP A 194 -14.33 17.77 14.04
C ASP A 194 -14.12 19.10 13.27
#